data_AF-A0A2P2MMJ9-F1
#
_entry.id   AF-A0A2P2MMJ9-F1
#
_cell.length_a   1.000
_cell.length_b   1.000
_cell.length_c   1.000
_cell.angle_alpha   90.00
_cell.angle_beta   90.00
_cell.angle_gamma   90.00
#
_symmetry.space_group_name_H-M   'P 1'
#
loop_
_entity.id
_entity.type
_entity.pdbx_description
1 polymer ?
#
loop_
_entity_poly.entity_id
_entity_poly.type
_entity_poly.pdbx_seq_one_letter_code
_entity_poly.pdbx_strand_id
1 'polypeptide(L)'
;MMWHLVHSSWILHVSCNKRRVACIAALLSSVLHTSVFSDGSMHGTSSASGPLKWFIENVLEEGTKSPRTIRLAALHLTGMWLSHPKEIKNYLKELKLLTFYGSVAFDEDFESELVDNLDARTEVSLLAKSPDAELTEAFINTELYARVSVAVLFSKLADLANLVGSADENADCLAALESGKLFLLDLLNSVVIFQILTKLTGYTKLISNFERSIIYVLLR
;
A
#
# COMPACT_ATOMS: atom_id res chain seq x y z
N MET A 1 -19.97 4.37 -15.22
CA MET A 1 -19.47 5.67 -14.72
C MET A 1 -18.06 5.55 -14.16
N MET A 2 -17.81 4.70 -13.14
CA MET A 2 -16.47 4.57 -12.55
C MET A 2 -15.36 4.17 -13.52
N TRP A 3 -15.63 3.26 -14.46
CA TRP A 3 -14.66 2.93 -15.53
C TRP A 3 -14.19 4.16 -16.32
N HIS A 4 -15.09 5.07 -16.69
CA HIS A 4 -14.70 6.30 -17.39
C HIS A 4 -13.85 7.20 -16.50
N LEU A 5 -14.21 7.34 -15.22
CA LEU A 5 -13.41 8.14 -14.28
C LEU A 5 -11.99 7.59 -14.15
N VAL A 6 -11.82 6.29 -13.89
CA VAL A 6 -10.49 5.70 -13.70
C VAL A 6 -9.65 5.74 -14.98
N HIS A 7 -10.26 5.50 -16.15
CA HIS A 7 -9.55 5.59 -17.42
C HIS A 7 -9.15 7.03 -17.77
N SER A 8 -10.05 8.00 -17.64
CA SER A 8 -9.72 9.41 -17.89
C SER A 8 -8.67 9.94 -16.91
N SER A 9 -8.78 9.56 -15.63
CA SER A 9 -7.81 9.89 -14.59
C SER A 9 -6.44 9.29 -14.89
N TRP A 10 -6.41 8.04 -15.33
CA TRP A 10 -5.18 7.37 -15.75
C TRP A 10 -4.54 8.04 -16.96
N ILE A 11 -5.32 8.33 -18.02
CA ILE A 11 -4.83 9.02 -19.22
C ILE A 11 -4.23 10.38 -18.85
N LEU A 12 -4.90 11.14 -17.97
CA LEU A 12 -4.39 12.41 -17.48
C LEU A 12 -3.06 12.24 -16.73
N HIS A 13 -2.97 11.25 -15.85
CA HIS A 13 -1.75 10.95 -15.08
C HIS A 13 -0.56 10.67 -16.00
N VAL A 14 -0.71 9.76 -16.96
CA VAL A 14 0.39 9.35 -17.85
C VAL A 14 0.74 10.42 -18.87
N SER A 15 -0.19 11.31 -19.22
CA SER A 15 0.06 12.42 -20.16
C SER A 15 0.79 13.59 -19.51
N CYS A 16 0.92 13.62 -18.17
CA CYS A 16 1.61 14.69 -17.47
C CYS A 16 3.14 14.51 -17.52
N ASN A 17 3.81 15.26 -18.40
CA ASN A 17 5.28 15.23 -18.56
C ASN A 17 6.06 15.62 -17.29
N LYS A 18 5.48 16.43 -16.41
CA LYS A 18 6.04 16.76 -15.08
C LYS A 18 5.13 16.18 -14.01
N ARG A 19 5.55 15.06 -13.43
CA ARG A 19 4.85 14.36 -12.35
C ARG A 19 4.99 15.12 -11.03
N ARG A 20 4.32 16.26 -10.94
CA ARG A 20 4.28 17.09 -9.74
C ARG A 20 3.65 16.33 -8.58
N VAL A 21 4.21 16.48 -7.39
CA VAL A 21 3.76 15.83 -6.16
C VAL A 21 2.29 16.13 -5.90
N ALA A 22 1.90 17.41 -6.01
CA ALA A 22 0.52 17.86 -5.81
C ALA A 22 -0.47 17.14 -6.73
N CYS A 23 -0.14 16.99 -8.02
CA CYS A 23 -1.03 16.37 -8.99
C CYS A 23 -1.24 14.87 -8.71
N ILE A 24 -0.20 14.16 -8.28
CA ILE A 24 -0.31 12.74 -7.94
C ILE A 24 -1.14 12.58 -6.66
N ALA A 25 -0.87 13.38 -5.63
CA ALA A 25 -1.60 13.33 -4.37
C ALA A 25 -3.09 13.67 -4.56
N ALA A 26 -3.41 14.70 -5.32
CA ALA A 26 -4.78 15.08 -5.65
C ALA A 26 -5.50 13.96 -6.43
N LEU A 27 -4.83 13.36 -7.42
CA LEU A 27 -5.38 12.26 -8.21
C LEU A 27 -5.73 11.05 -7.34
N LEU A 28 -4.77 10.61 -6.51
CA LEU A 28 -4.96 9.46 -5.64
C LEU A 28 -6.12 9.70 -4.68
N SER A 29 -6.13 10.84 -3.98
CA SER A 29 -7.21 11.20 -3.04
C SER A 29 -8.59 11.29 -3.71
N SER A 30 -8.63 11.76 -4.97
CA SER A 30 -9.88 11.93 -5.73
C SER A 30 -10.46 10.59 -6.22
N VAL A 31 -9.60 9.69 -6.70
CA VAL A 31 -10.03 8.41 -7.28
C VAL A 31 -10.20 7.33 -6.21
N LEU A 32 -9.33 7.31 -5.20
CA LEU A 32 -9.29 6.28 -4.15
C LEU A 32 -10.01 6.73 -2.87
N HIS A 33 -11.20 7.30 -3.03
CA HIS A 33 -11.98 7.77 -1.89
C HIS A 33 -12.64 6.62 -1.10
N THR A 34 -12.74 6.76 0.23
CA THR A 34 -13.28 5.73 1.15
C THR A 34 -14.66 5.21 0.74
N SER A 35 -15.55 6.10 0.27
CA SER A 35 -16.92 5.72 -0.11
C SER A 35 -16.99 4.84 -1.35
N VAL A 36 -15.95 4.87 -2.19
CA VAL A 36 -15.86 4.05 -3.40
C VAL A 36 -15.08 2.78 -3.09
N PHE A 37 -14.07 2.86 -2.24
CA PHE A 37 -13.25 1.72 -1.84
C PHE A 37 -13.98 0.70 -0.97
N SER A 38 -15.12 1.04 -0.36
CA SER A 38 -15.95 0.07 0.36
C SER A 38 -16.84 -0.79 -0.56
N ASP A 39 -16.93 -0.47 -1.86
CA ASP A 39 -17.77 -1.19 -2.82
C ASP A 39 -16.99 -2.36 -3.44
N GLY A 40 -17.36 -3.59 -3.08
CA GLY A 40 -16.77 -4.82 -3.61
C GLY A 40 -16.69 -4.88 -5.15
N SER A 41 -17.63 -4.26 -5.86
CA SER A 41 -17.62 -4.24 -7.34
C SER A 41 -16.47 -3.42 -7.92
N MET A 42 -15.85 -2.55 -7.12
CA MET A 42 -14.70 -1.73 -7.50
C MET A 42 -13.38 -2.51 -7.53
N HIS A 43 -13.31 -3.62 -6.81
CA HIS A 43 -12.12 -4.45 -6.70
C HIS A 43 -12.12 -5.61 -7.70
N GLY A 44 -13.31 -6.10 -8.06
CA GLY A 44 -13.49 -7.08 -9.13
C GLY A 44 -14.01 -8.42 -8.64
N THR A 45 -14.05 -9.39 -9.56
CA THR A 45 -14.44 -10.77 -9.28
C THR A 45 -13.24 -11.70 -9.47
N SER A 46 -13.41 -13.00 -9.26
CA SER A 46 -12.34 -14.00 -9.43
C SER A 46 -11.71 -14.02 -10.84
N SER A 47 -12.35 -13.41 -11.85
CA SER A 47 -11.90 -13.44 -13.25
C SER A 47 -11.49 -12.09 -13.85
N ALA A 48 -11.79 -10.95 -13.21
CA ALA A 48 -11.48 -9.63 -13.77
C ALA A 48 -11.35 -8.55 -12.69
N SER A 49 -10.38 -7.64 -12.89
CA SER A 49 -10.20 -6.46 -12.04
C SER A 49 -11.39 -5.50 -12.17
N GLY A 50 -11.88 -5.00 -11.04
CA GLY A 50 -12.83 -3.90 -11.01
C GLY A 50 -12.15 -2.56 -11.32
N PRO A 51 -12.92 -1.46 -11.51
CA PRO A 51 -12.38 -0.16 -11.87
C PRO A 51 -11.24 0.34 -10.97
N LEU A 52 -11.41 0.27 -9.65
CA LEU A 52 -10.38 0.75 -8.72
C LEU A 52 -9.19 -0.18 -8.66
N LYS A 53 -9.41 -1.51 -8.67
CA LYS A 53 -8.30 -2.45 -8.74
C LYS A 53 -7.46 -2.23 -9.98
N TRP A 54 -8.09 -2.09 -11.15
CA TRP A 54 -7.39 -1.79 -12.40
C TRP A 54 -6.58 -0.50 -12.27
N PHE A 55 -7.15 0.57 -11.69
CA PHE A 55 -6.43 1.82 -11.48
C PHE A 55 -5.21 1.65 -10.56
N ILE A 56 -5.36 0.92 -9.46
CA ILE A 56 -4.28 0.64 -8.50
C ILE A 56 -3.16 -0.18 -9.14
N GLU A 57 -3.51 -1.21 -9.91
CA GLU A 57 -2.54 -2.03 -10.65
C GLU A 57 -1.69 -1.14 -11.57
N ASN A 58 -2.32 -0.24 -12.33
CA ASN A 58 -1.64 0.70 -13.22
C ASN A 58 -0.76 1.71 -12.46
N VAL A 59 -1.27 2.31 -11.38
CA VAL A 59 -0.52 3.26 -10.55
C VAL A 59 0.71 2.61 -9.93
N LEU A 60 0.59 1.39 -9.41
CA LEU A 60 1.71 0.68 -8.80
C LEU A 60 2.73 0.20 -9.84
N GLU A 61 2.28 -0.26 -11.01
CA GLU A 61 3.17 -0.60 -12.12
C GLU A 61 4.00 0.61 -12.54
N GLU A 62 3.38 1.78 -12.73
CA GLU A 62 4.10 3.01 -13.06
C GLU A 62 4.97 3.50 -11.91
N GLY A 63 4.51 3.29 -10.68
CA GLY A 63 5.26 3.53 -9.45
C GLY A 63 6.59 2.79 -9.39
N THR A 64 6.71 1.61 -10.01
CA THR A 64 8.00 0.89 -10.09
C THR A 64 9.09 1.68 -10.82
N LYS A 65 8.70 2.61 -11.71
CA LYS A 65 9.59 3.49 -12.48
C LYS A 65 9.67 4.91 -11.90
N SER A 66 8.87 5.20 -10.86
CA SER A 66 8.73 6.54 -10.30
C SER A 66 8.66 6.48 -8.77
N PRO A 67 9.78 6.71 -8.07
CA PRO A 67 9.83 6.72 -6.61
C PRO A 67 8.75 7.63 -6.00
N ARG A 68 8.54 8.80 -6.60
CA ARG A 68 7.44 9.72 -6.26
C ARG A 68 6.06 9.10 -6.25
N THR A 69 5.67 8.46 -7.37
CA THR A 69 4.33 7.89 -7.54
C THR A 69 4.12 6.75 -6.54
N ILE A 70 5.08 5.83 -6.44
CA ILE A 70 4.92 4.68 -5.52
C ILE A 70 4.98 5.11 -4.05
N ARG A 71 5.70 6.20 -3.73
CA ARG A 71 5.69 6.81 -2.40
C ARG A 71 4.29 7.25 -2.01
N LEU A 72 3.70 8.14 -2.80
CA LEU A 72 2.35 8.65 -2.53
C LEU A 72 1.29 7.54 -2.59
N ALA A 73 1.43 6.58 -3.52
CA ALA A 73 0.52 5.44 -3.62
C ALA A 73 0.60 4.54 -2.37
N ALA A 74 1.80 4.21 -1.89
CA ALA A 74 1.97 3.36 -0.70
C ALA A 74 1.36 4.01 0.55
N LEU A 75 1.58 5.30 0.76
CA LEU A 75 0.97 6.06 1.85
C LEU A 75 -0.55 5.94 1.84
N HIS A 76 -1.14 6.27 0.69
CA HIS A 76 -2.59 6.36 0.61
C HIS A 76 -3.24 4.97 0.67
N LEU A 77 -2.72 4.01 -0.10
CA LEU A 77 -3.29 2.67 -0.17
C LEU A 77 -3.21 1.92 1.15
N THR A 78 -2.14 2.08 1.92
CA THR A 78 -2.05 1.45 3.25
C THR A 78 -3.07 2.01 4.23
N GLY A 79 -3.35 3.31 4.20
CA GLY A 79 -4.47 3.89 4.95
C GLY A 79 -5.84 3.37 4.49
N MET A 80 -6.02 3.22 3.17
CA MET A 80 -7.26 2.69 2.59
C MET A 80 -7.50 1.22 2.94
N TRP A 81 -6.47 0.38 2.87
CA TRP A 81 -6.52 -1.02 3.25
C TRP A 81 -6.72 -1.20 4.75
N LEU A 82 -6.11 -0.38 5.60
CA LEU A 82 -6.36 -0.39 7.04
C LEU A 82 -7.83 -0.07 7.35
N SER A 83 -8.41 0.87 6.63
CA SER A 83 -9.81 1.29 6.81
C SER A 83 -10.82 0.26 6.24
N HIS A 84 -10.39 -0.63 5.34
CA HIS A 84 -11.24 -1.63 4.71
C HIS A 84 -10.56 -3.01 4.66
N PRO A 85 -10.33 -3.69 5.81
CA PRO A 85 -9.59 -4.95 5.85
C PRO A 85 -10.18 -6.06 4.97
N LYS A 86 -11.50 -6.04 4.72
CA LYS A 86 -12.22 -6.99 3.86
C LYS A 86 -11.72 -7.02 2.42
N GLU A 87 -11.19 -5.89 1.94
CA GLU A 87 -10.75 -5.75 0.55
C GLU A 87 -9.29 -6.16 0.36
N ILE A 88 -8.51 -6.33 1.44
CA ILE A 88 -7.07 -6.64 1.38
C ILE A 88 -6.77 -7.90 0.57
N LYS A 89 -7.60 -8.94 0.69
CA LYS A 89 -7.46 -10.19 -0.08
C LYS A 89 -7.42 -9.96 -1.59
N ASN A 90 -7.99 -8.86 -2.09
CA ASN A 90 -7.97 -8.51 -3.50
C ASN A 90 -6.61 -7.92 -3.93
N TYR A 91 -5.73 -7.57 -2.99
CA TYR A 91 -4.52 -6.77 -3.20
C TYR A 91 -3.23 -7.44 -2.70
N LEU A 92 -3.22 -8.77 -2.50
CA LEU A 92 -2.06 -9.48 -1.96
C LEU A 92 -0.81 -9.34 -2.86
N LYS A 93 -1.00 -9.29 -4.19
CA LYS A 93 0.10 -9.13 -5.16
C LYS A 93 0.73 -7.74 -5.05
N GLU A 94 -0.10 -6.73 -4.86
CA GLU A 94 0.23 -5.32 -4.74
C GLU A 94 0.95 -5.03 -3.41
N LEU A 95 0.43 -5.58 -2.31
CA LEU A 95 1.07 -5.52 -0.99
C LEU A 95 2.45 -6.17 -1.01
N LYS A 96 2.59 -7.27 -1.74
CA LYS A 96 3.86 -7.96 -1.91
C LYS A 96 4.84 -7.14 -2.75
N LEU A 97 4.38 -6.51 -3.83
CA LEU A 97 5.18 -5.57 -4.61
C LEU A 97 5.72 -4.45 -3.70
N LEU A 98 4.87 -3.83 -2.89
CA LEU A 98 5.28 -2.77 -1.95
C LEU A 98 6.25 -3.27 -0.87
N THR A 99 6.08 -4.51 -0.40
CA THR A 99 6.98 -5.14 0.58
C THR A 99 8.38 -5.37 0.02
N PHE A 100 8.48 -5.76 -1.25
CA PHE A 100 9.78 -5.96 -1.90
C PHE A 100 10.33 -4.69 -2.53
N TYR A 101 9.52 -3.63 -2.69
CA TYR A 101 9.96 -2.37 -3.25
C TYR A 101 11.10 -1.77 -2.43
N GLY A 102 12.22 -1.51 -3.09
CA GLY A 102 13.37 -0.81 -2.52
C GLY A 102 14.01 -0.02 -3.65
N SER A 103 13.67 1.27 -3.74
CA SER A 103 14.38 2.17 -4.64
C SER A 103 15.82 2.32 -4.16
N VAL A 104 16.78 2.23 -5.08
CA VAL A 104 18.18 2.58 -4.83
C VAL A 104 18.38 4.10 -4.88
N ALA A 105 17.38 4.85 -5.36
CA ALA A 105 17.43 6.30 -5.54
C ALA A 105 16.43 7.02 -4.62
N PHE A 106 16.96 7.90 -3.77
CA PHE A 106 16.21 8.89 -3.01
C PHE A 106 15.76 10.02 -3.94
N ASP A 107 14.49 10.41 -3.87
CA ASP A 107 13.92 11.50 -4.67
C ASP A 107 14.11 12.83 -3.91
N GLU A 108 15.29 13.44 -4.00
CA GLU A 108 15.58 14.73 -3.37
C GLU A 108 14.62 15.83 -3.85
N ASP A 109 14.22 15.76 -5.13
CA ASP A 109 13.27 16.70 -5.73
C ASP A 109 11.88 16.60 -5.09
N PHE A 110 11.51 15.44 -4.51
CA PHE A 110 10.27 15.28 -3.76
C PHE A 110 10.26 16.16 -2.51
N GLU A 111 11.33 16.10 -1.71
CA GLU A 111 11.43 16.86 -0.46
C GLU A 111 11.54 18.36 -0.75
N SER A 112 12.32 18.76 -1.76
CA SER A 112 12.37 20.16 -2.19
C SER A 112 11.01 20.65 -2.65
N GLU A 113 10.25 19.86 -3.42
CA GLU A 113 8.90 20.25 -3.85
C GLU A 113 7.94 20.40 -2.65
N LEU A 114 8.06 19.57 -1.61
CA LEU A 114 7.30 19.76 -0.37
C LEU A 114 7.70 21.01 0.42
N VAL A 115 8.97 21.40 0.42
CA VAL A 115 9.41 22.62 1.11
C VAL A 115 8.94 23.87 0.36
N ASP A 116 9.06 23.87 -0.97
CA ASP A 116 8.92 25.07 -1.78
C ASP A 116 7.50 25.28 -2.34
N ASN A 117 6.67 24.24 -2.39
CA ASN A 117 5.35 24.29 -3.02
C ASN A 117 4.20 24.09 -2.00
N LEU A 118 3.41 25.14 -1.79
CA LEU A 118 2.24 25.11 -0.90
C LEU A 118 1.18 24.09 -1.34
N ASP A 119 0.93 23.96 -2.64
CA ASP A 119 -0.06 23.02 -3.17
C ASP A 119 0.40 21.59 -2.91
N ALA A 120 1.71 21.31 -3.09
CA ALA A 120 2.26 19.98 -2.81
C ALA A 120 2.10 19.60 -1.34
N ARG A 121 2.41 20.51 -0.41
CA ARG A 121 2.17 20.27 1.03
C ARG A 121 0.70 20.04 1.35
N THR A 122 -0.17 20.85 0.76
CA THR A 122 -1.60 20.79 1.03
C THR A 122 -2.17 19.46 0.56
N GLU A 123 -1.91 19.09 -0.70
CA GLU A 123 -2.40 17.84 -1.28
C GLU A 123 -1.80 16.60 -0.60
N VAL A 124 -0.50 16.61 -0.26
CA VAL A 124 0.09 15.49 0.49
C VAL A 124 -0.45 15.40 1.91
N SER A 125 -0.70 16.52 2.58
CA SER A 125 -1.34 16.51 3.90
C SER A 125 -2.75 15.94 3.85
N LEU A 126 -3.52 16.27 2.80
CA LEU A 126 -4.85 15.69 2.57
C LEU A 126 -4.77 14.19 2.28
N LEU A 127 -3.85 13.77 1.42
CA LEU A 127 -3.61 12.37 1.07
C LEU A 127 -3.22 11.54 2.30
N ALA A 128 -2.40 12.13 3.18
CA ALA A 128 -1.87 11.51 4.38
C ALA A 128 -2.86 11.49 5.55
N LYS A 129 -4.11 11.95 5.39
CA LYS A 129 -5.16 11.79 6.40
C LYS A 129 -5.57 10.32 6.52
N SER A 130 -4.70 9.51 7.10
CA SER A 130 -4.96 8.16 7.53
C SER A 130 -5.69 8.17 8.88
N PRO A 131 -6.56 7.19 9.18
CA PRO A 131 -7.09 7.01 10.53
C PRO A 131 -6.00 6.70 11.57
N ASP A 132 -4.80 6.30 11.13
CA ASP A 132 -3.67 5.98 12.00
C ASP A 132 -2.47 6.92 11.75
N ALA A 133 -2.02 7.58 12.82
CA ALA A 133 -0.94 8.56 12.80
C ALA A 133 0.44 7.91 12.58
N GLU A 134 0.64 6.65 12.97
CA GLU A 134 1.90 5.93 12.80
C GLU A 134 2.16 5.64 11.32
N LEU A 135 1.11 5.34 10.53
CA LEU A 135 1.24 5.25 9.07
C LEU A 135 1.74 6.56 8.45
N THR A 136 1.28 7.69 8.98
CA THR A 136 1.65 9.02 8.50
C THR A 136 3.08 9.39 8.91
N GLU A 137 3.47 9.07 10.13
CA GLU A 137 4.82 9.31 10.66
C GLU A 137 5.87 8.42 9.98
N ALA A 138 5.56 7.13 9.83
CA ALA A 138 6.42 6.15 9.17
C ALA A 138 6.73 6.54 7.71
N PHE A 139 5.77 7.18 7.03
CA PHE A 139 5.95 7.67 5.66
C PHE A 139 6.97 8.81 5.53
N ILE A 140 7.05 9.69 6.52
CA ILE A 140 7.89 10.89 6.46
C ILE A 140 9.38 10.55 6.66
N ASN A 141 9.66 9.51 7.45
CA ASN A 141 10.99 9.33 8.04
C ASN A 141 11.87 8.25 7.37
N THR A 142 11.48 7.69 6.21
CA THR A 142 12.21 6.56 5.64
C THR A 142 12.20 6.47 4.11
N GLU A 143 13.37 6.15 3.54
CA GLU A 143 13.53 5.81 2.12
C GLU A 143 12.89 4.45 1.78
N LEU A 144 12.65 3.61 2.81
CA LEU A 144 11.93 2.35 2.69
C LEU A 144 10.42 2.53 2.88
N TYR A 145 9.89 3.72 2.58
CA TYR A 145 8.50 4.12 2.84
C TYR A 145 7.48 3.05 2.47
N ALA A 146 7.65 2.37 1.32
CA ALA A 146 6.70 1.35 0.87
C ALA A 146 6.70 0.14 1.80
N ARG A 147 7.89 -0.35 2.18
CA ARG A 147 8.05 -1.50 3.09
C ARG A 147 7.56 -1.17 4.48
N VAL A 148 7.92 0.02 4.99
CA VAL A 148 7.54 0.45 6.33
C VAL A 148 6.03 0.67 6.40
N SER A 149 5.41 1.28 5.39
CA SER A 149 3.95 1.46 5.36
C SER A 149 3.21 0.11 5.37
N VAL A 150 3.69 -0.89 4.63
CA VAL A 150 3.11 -2.23 4.68
C VAL A 150 3.34 -2.91 6.03
N ALA A 151 4.53 -2.76 6.63
CA ALA A 151 4.81 -3.31 7.94
C ALA A 151 3.91 -2.71 9.03
N VAL A 152 3.72 -1.39 9.04
CA VAL A 152 2.83 -0.69 9.96
C VAL A 152 1.38 -1.13 9.72
N LEU A 153 0.92 -1.21 8.45
CA LEU A 153 -0.40 -1.74 8.11
C LEU A 153 -0.64 -3.11 8.76
N PHE A 154 0.27 -4.07 8.56
CA PHE A 154 0.10 -5.41 9.12
C PHE A 154 0.26 -5.46 10.65
N SER A 155 1.01 -4.54 11.24
CA SER A 155 1.03 -4.37 12.71
C SER A 155 -0.36 -3.97 13.23
N LYS A 156 -1.00 -2.99 12.59
CA LYS A 156 -2.34 -2.54 12.99
C LYS A 156 -3.42 -3.59 12.72
N LEU A 157 -3.31 -4.32 11.61
CA LEU A 157 -4.20 -5.45 11.33
C LEU A 157 -4.02 -6.58 12.34
N ALA A 158 -2.82 -6.80 12.87
CA ALA A 158 -2.59 -7.76 13.93
C ALA A 158 -3.28 -7.33 15.25
N ASP A 159 -3.24 -6.04 15.58
CA ASP A 159 -3.98 -5.49 16.72
C ASP A 159 -5.50 -5.71 16.56
N LEU A 160 -6.04 -5.50 15.35
CA LEU A 160 -7.45 -5.81 15.05
C LEU A 160 -7.75 -7.31 15.13
N ALA A 161 -6.86 -8.16 14.62
CA ALA A 161 -7.00 -9.61 14.66
C ALA A 161 -6.94 -10.17 16.09
N ASN A 162 -6.21 -9.52 17.00
CA ASN A 162 -6.14 -9.90 18.42
C ASN A 162 -7.49 -9.76 19.15
N LEU A 163 -8.45 -9.02 18.58
CA LEU A 163 -9.81 -8.88 19.12
C LEU A 163 -10.75 -10.04 18.71
N VAL A 164 -10.31 -10.95 17.83
CA VAL A 164 -11.09 -12.15 17.49
C VAL A 164 -11.23 -13.05 18.73
N GLY A 165 -12.47 -13.46 19.03
CA GLY A 165 -12.86 -14.19 20.23
C GLY A 165 -13.16 -13.31 21.44
N SER A 166 -13.07 -11.97 21.30
CA SER A 166 -13.40 -11.01 22.36
C SER A 166 -14.82 -10.44 22.21
N ALA A 167 -15.27 -9.67 23.20
CA ALA A 167 -16.56 -8.98 23.14
C ALA A 167 -16.62 -7.88 22.06
N ASP A 168 -15.46 -7.38 21.61
CA ASP A 168 -15.33 -6.33 20.61
C ASP A 168 -15.06 -6.88 19.19
N GLU A 169 -15.22 -8.20 19.00
CA GLU A 169 -15.05 -8.84 17.69
C GLU A 169 -16.02 -8.25 16.66
N ASN A 170 -15.48 -7.90 15.48
CA ASN A 170 -16.29 -7.49 14.33
C ASN A 170 -15.78 -8.14 13.03
N ALA A 171 -16.49 -7.89 11.94
CA ALA A 171 -16.17 -8.46 10.63
C ALA A 171 -14.79 -8.03 10.09
N ASP A 172 -14.28 -6.87 10.51
CA ASP A 172 -12.98 -6.38 10.11
C ASP A 172 -11.85 -7.09 10.88
N CYS A 173 -12.08 -7.50 12.13
CA CYS A 173 -11.17 -8.37 12.89
C CYS A 173 -10.94 -9.71 12.18
N LEU A 174 -12.03 -10.35 11.72
CA LEU A 174 -11.96 -11.60 10.98
C LEU A 174 -11.26 -11.42 9.63
N ALA A 175 -11.59 -10.35 8.90
CA ALA A 175 -10.95 -10.04 7.63
C ALA A 175 -9.46 -9.71 7.76
N ALA A 176 -9.07 -9.01 8.82
CA ALA A 176 -7.67 -8.73 9.14
C ALA A 176 -6.90 -10.03 9.42
N LEU A 177 -7.46 -10.94 10.21
CA LEU A 177 -6.88 -12.25 10.49
C LEU A 177 -6.72 -13.10 9.22
N GLU A 178 -7.77 -13.21 8.40
CA GLU A 178 -7.74 -13.97 7.15
C GLU A 178 -6.71 -13.40 6.17
N SER A 179 -6.75 -12.08 5.96
CA SER A 179 -5.85 -11.38 5.04
C SER A 179 -4.39 -11.47 5.49
N GLY A 180 -4.13 -11.37 6.81
CA GLY A 180 -2.80 -11.58 7.40
C GLY A 180 -2.24 -12.98 7.09
N LYS A 181 -3.06 -14.03 7.29
CA LYS A 181 -2.68 -15.41 6.99
C LYS A 181 -2.40 -15.61 5.50
N LEU A 182 -3.26 -15.11 4.62
CA LEU A 182 -3.10 -15.24 3.18
C LEU A 182 -1.84 -14.51 2.69
N PHE A 183 -1.63 -13.27 3.13
CA PHE A 183 -0.46 -12.49 2.75
C PHE A 183 0.83 -13.15 3.19
N LEU A 184 0.86 -13.64 4.43
CA LEU A 184 2.01 -14.34 4.96
C LEU A 184 2.31 -15.63 4.22
N LEU A 185 1.30 -16.44 3.92
CA LEU A 185 1.47 -17.65 3.13
C LEU A 185 2.07 -17.32 1.75
N ASP A 186 1.60 -16.24 1.11
CA ASP A 186 2.15 -15.78 -0.16
C ASP A 186 3.60 -15.29 -0.04
N LEU A 187 3.94 -14.56 1.03
CA LEU A 187 5.31 -14.16 1.33
C LEU A 187 6.23 -15.36 1.58
N LEU A 188 5.81 -16.33 2.40
CA LEU A 188 6.58 -17.54 2.69
C LEU A 188 6.80 -18.37 1.43
N ASN A 189 5.78 -18.58 0.61
CA ASN A 189 5.94 -19.24 -0.68
C ASN A 189 6.95 -18.50 -1.57
N SER A 190 6.95 -17.17 -1.50
CA SER A 190 7.90 -16.34 -2.25
C SER A 190 9.31 -16.39 -1.69
N VAL A 191 9.48 -16.47 -0.37
CA VAL A 191 10.78 -16.60 0.29
C VAL A 191 11.33 -18.01 0.13
N VAL A 192 10.50 -19.05 0.13
CA VAL A 192 10.90 -20.42 -0.21
C VAL A 192 11.38 -20.48 -1.66
N ILE A 193 10.67 -19.82 -2.58
CA ILE A 193 11.13 -19.62 -3.97
C ILE A 193 12.39 -18.75 -4.02
N PHE A 194 12.47 -17.70 -3.20
CA PHE A 194 13.63 -16.81 -3.12
C PHE A 194 14.85 -17.51 -2.53
N GLN A 195 14.73 -18.46 -1.59
CA GLN A 195 15.81 -19.30 -1.06
C GLN A 195 16.29 -20.31 -2.11
N ILE A 196 15.38 -20.82 -2.94
CA ILE A 196 15.75 -21.61 -4.14
C ILE A 196 16.54 -20.73 -5.13
N LEU A 197 16.19 -19.44 -5.27
CA LEU A 197 16.87 -18.48 -6.15
C LEU A 197 18.14 -17.83 -5.54
N THR A 198 18.22 -17.62 -4.22
CA THR A 198 19.34 -16.95 -3.50
C THR A 198 20.46 -17.89 -3.12
N LYS A 199 20.38 -19.17 -3.48
CA LYS A 199 21.58 -19.94 -3.81
C LYS A 199 22.47 -19.23 -4.87
N LEU A 200 21.99 -18.14 -5.50
CA LEU A 200 22.76 -17.30 -6.43
C LEU A 200 23.10 -15.86 -5.96
N THR A 201 22.60 -15.28 -4.86
CA THR A 201 23.11 -13.98 -4.33
C THR A 201 22.60 -13.68 -2.92
N GLY A 202 23.48 -13.23 -2.02
CA GLY A 202 23.22 -13.15 -0.58
C GLY A 202 22.76 -11.77 -0.08
N TYR A 203 21.69 -11.75 0.73
CA TYR A 203 21.30 -10.64 1.61
C TYR A 203 20.52 -11.18 2.83
N THR A 204 21.08 -11.12 4.05
CA THR A 204 20.56 -11.84 5.25
C THR A 204 20.07 -10.97 6.41
N LYS A 205 20.28 -9.65 6.41
CA LYS A 205 20.05 -8.83 7.64
C LYS A 205 18.67 -8.18 7.74
N LEU A 206 18.08 -7.71 6.64
CA LEU A 206 16.78 -7.00 6.65
C LEU A 206 15.58 -7.93 6.89
N ILE A 207 15.73 -9.19 6.48
CA ILE A 207 14.73 -10.25 6.62
C ILE A 207 14.42 -10.53 8.11
N SER A 208 15.42 -10.45 8.99
CA SER A 208 15.28 -10.85 10.40
C SER A 208 14.35 -9.98 11.26
N ASN A 209 14.21 -8.68 10.95
CA ASN A 209 13.35 -7.79 11.72
C ASN A 209 11.89 -7.82 11.23
N PHE A 210 11.68 -7.98 9.92
CA PHE A 210 10.36 -8.16 9.32
C PHE A 210 9.76 -9.53 9.70
N GLU A 211 10.59 -10.57 9.71
CA GLU A 211 10.23 -11.89 10.22
C GLU A 211 9.78 -11.85 11.68
N ARG A 212 10.41 -11.06 12.55
CA ARG A 212 10.02 -10.99 13.97
C ARG A 212 8.61 -10.43 14.18
N SER A 213 8.24 -9.34 13.51
CA SER A 213 6.90 -8.77 13.65
C SER A 213 5.83 -9.70 13.06
N ILE A 214 6.14 -10.37 11.96
CA ILE A 214 5.24 -11.33 11.30
C ILE A 214 5.11 -12.65 12.09
N ILE A 215 6.19 -13.17 12.66
CA ILE A 215 6.18 -14.37 13.50
C ILE A 215 5.39 -14.12 14.79
N TYR A 216 5.35 -12.89 15.28
CA TYR A 216 4.51 -12.53 16.43
C TYR A 216 3.02 -12.64 16.13
N VAL A 217 2.60 -12.38 14.88
CA VAL A 217 1.22 -12.62 14.40
C VAL A 217 0.93 -14.12 14.22
N LEU A 218 1.95 -14.95 13.96
CA LEU A 218 1.83 -16.39 13.70
C LEU A 218 1.64 -17.29 14.94
N LEU A 219 2.07 -16.85 16.13
CA LEU A 219 2.12 -17.72 17.32
C LEU A 219 0.86 -17.61 18.22
N ARG A 220 -0.24 -17.10 17.67
CA ARG A 220 -1.59 -17.16 18.23
C ARG A 220 -2.60 -17.59 17.18
#